data_AF-A0A2T0Q6E3-F1
#
_entry.id   AF-A0A2T0Q6E3-F1
#
_cell.length_a   1.000
_cell.length_b   1.000
_cell.length_c   1.000
_cell.angle_alpha   90.00
_cell.angle_beta   90.00
_cell.angle_gamma   90.00
#
_symmetry.space_group_name_H-M   'P 1'
#
loop_
_entity.id
_entity.type
_entity.pdbx_description
1 polymer ?
#
loop_
_entity_poly.entity_id
_entity_poly.type
_entity_poly.pdbx_seq_one_letter_code
_entity_poly.pdbx_strand_id
1 'polypeptide(L)' 'MSDLIRLGDATDHGGEVITASEVMRYGGVRVARRATK' A
#
# COMPACT_ATOMS: atom_id res chain seq x y z
N MET A 1 12.33 -3.10 9.96
CA MET A 1 12.12 -2.35 8.71
C MET A 1 10.62 -2.38 8.48
N SER A 2 9.96 -1.24 8.31
CA SER A 2 8.49 -1.15 8.40
C SER A 2 7.80 -1.93 7.27
N ASP A 3 6.90 -2.87 7.59
CA ASP A 3 6.07 -3.64 6.65
C ASP A 3 4.99 -2.76 5.98
N LEU A 4 5.41 -1.67 5.33
CA LEU A 4 4.52 -0.75 4.63
C LEU A 4 4.21 -1.30 3.24
N ILE A 5 2.93 -1.57 2.99
CA ILE A 5 2.39 -1.86 1.66
C ILE A 5 2.10 -0.52 0.96
N ARG A 6 2.64 -0.30 -0.24
CA ARG A 6 2.50 0.94 -1.00
C ARG A 6 1.65 0.75 -2.25
N LEU A 7 1.12 1.86 -2.77
CA LEU A 7 0.43 1.87 -4.06
C LEU A 7 1.39 1.40 -5.16
N GLY A 8 0.93 0.45 -5.98
CA GLY A 8 1.72 -0.17 -7.05
C GLY A 8 2.64 -1.30 -6.60
N ASP A 9 2.69 -1.63 -5.30
CA ASP A 9 3.41 -2.82 -4.86
C ASP A 9 2.73 -4.08 -5.43
N ALA A 10 3.54 -5.03 -5.91
CA ALA A 10 3.05 -6.30 -6.42
C ALA A 10 2.45 -7.15 -5.28
N THR A 11 1.40 -7.89 -5.61
CA THR A 11 0.82 -8.89 -4.72
C THR A 11 1.34 -10.28 -5.07
N ASP A 12 1.30 -11.18 -4.10
CA ASP A 12 1.61 -12.61 -4.23
C ASP A 12 0.66 -13.36 -5.17
N HIS A 13 -0.42 -12.73 -5.63
CA HIS A 13 -1.38 -13.28 -6.58
C HIS A 13 -1.17 -12.73 -8.00
N GLY A 14 -0.06 -12.04 -8.26
CA GLY A 14 0.27 -11.45 -9.57
C GLY A 14 -0.49 -10.16 -9.90
N GLY A 15 -1.12 -9.54 -8.90
CA GLY A 15 -1.75 -8.22 -9.02
C GLY A 15 -0.88 -7.11 -8.46
N GLU A 16 -1.45 -5.92 -8.33
CA GLU A 16 -0.81 -4.77 -7.69
C GLU A 16 -1.80 -4.06 -6.75
N VAL A 17 -1.25 -3.31 -5.80
CA VAL A 17 -2.04 -2.48 -4.88
C VAL A 17 -2.57 -1.25 -5.63
N ILE A 18 -3.86 -1.26 -5.93
CA ILE A 18 -4.52 -0.20 -6.72
C ILE A 18 -5.17 0.90 -5.87
N THR A 19 -5.33 0.70 -4.55
CA THR A 19 -5.90 1.70 -3.64
C THR A 19 -5.02 1.89 -2.41
N ALA A 20 -4.95 3.13 -1.93
CA ALA A 20 -4.12 3.52 -0.79
C ALA A 20 -4.70 4.76 -0.11
N SER A 21 -4.16 5.14 1.05
CA SER A 21 -4.58 6.34 1.77
C SER A 21 -4.35 7.61 0.92
N GLU A 22 -5.33 8.53 0.93
CA GLU A 22 -5.20 9.82 0.26
C GLU A 22 -4.25 10.79 1.01
N VAL A 23 -4.09 10.59 2.32
CA VAL A 23 -3.34 11.49 3.21
C VAL A 23 -1.99 10.89 3.62
N MET A 24 -1.93 9.61 3.98
CA MET A 24 -0.69 9.00 4.48
C MET A 24 0.27 8.68 3.33
N ARG A 25 1.50 9.21 3.43
CA ARG A 25 2.58 8.98 2.47
C ARG A 25 3.88 8.62 3.20
N TYR A 26 4.67 7.76 2.60
CA TYR A 26 6.02 7.42 3.06
C TYR A 26 6.98 7.46 1.87
N GLY A 27 8.03 8.28 1.95
CA GLY A 27 8.94 8.50 0.82
C GLY A 27 8.23 9.05 -0.43
N GLY A 28 7.16 9.85 -0.24
CA GLY A 28 6.35 10.40 -1.34
C GLY A 28 5.28 9.45 -1.91
N VAL A 29 5.29 8.16 -1.56
CA VAL A 29 4.35 7.17 -2.08
C VAL A 29 3.20 6.95 -1.09
N ARG A 30 1.97 6.81 -1.62
CA ARG A 30 0.78 6.51 -0.81
C ARG A 30 0.86 5.11 -0.22
N VAL A 31 0.47 4.97 1.05
CA VAL A 31 0.51 3.71 1.80
C VAL A 31 -0.88 3.09 1.87
N ALA A 32 -0.99 1.80 1.59
CA ALA A 32 -2.21 1.03 1.73
C ALA A 32 -2.58 0.85 3.21
N ARG A 33 -3.88 0.96 3.52
CA ARG A 33 -4.39 0.62 4.85
C ARG A 33 -4.76 -0.85 4.86
N ARG A 34 -4.28 -1.60 5.87
CA ARG A 34 -4.81 -2.93 6.14
C ARG A 34 -6.25 -2.77 6.63
N ALA A 35 -7.22 -3.05 5.77
CA ALA A 35 -8.61 -3.11 6.19
C ALA A 35 -8.78 -4.33 7.11
N THR A 36 -9.17 -4.10 8.35
CA THR A 36 -9.61 -5.18 9.26
C THR A 36 -11.12 -5.24 9.22
N LYS A 37 -11.68 -6.40 8.87
CA LYS A 37 -12.98 -6.85 9.37
C LYS A 37 -12.78 -8.21 10.01
#